data_AF-A0A6B8RMV9-F1
#
_entry.id   AF-A0A6B8RMV9-F1
#
_cell.length_a   1.000
_cell.length_b   1.000
_cell.length_c   1.000
_cell.angle_alpha   90.00
_cell.angle_beta   90.00
_cell.angle_gamma   90.00
#
_symmetry.space_group_name_H-M   'P 1'
#
loop_
_entity.id
_entity.type
_entity.pdbx_description
1 polymer ?
#
loop_
_entity_poly.entity_id
_entity_poly.type
_entity_poly.pdbx_seq_one_letter_code
_entity_poly.pdbx_strand_id
1 'polypeptide(L)'
;MEGTFRFQVGDEEFDATPGTSVLVPRGTPHTWANVGPNTGRMLFIFTPGGIEDFFPEISRHSLEEIVQIAADNDTVIIGPPMVVE
;
A
#
# COMPACT_ATOMS: atom_id res chain seq x y z
N MET A 1 15.08 0.96 6.16
CA MET A 1 14.13 1.33 5.10
C MET A 1 14.62 2.62 4.45
N GLU A 2 14.41 2.78 3.15
CA GLU A 2 14.99 3.84 2.30
C GLU A 2 13.90 4.56 1.50
N GLY A 3 14.15 5.83 1.15
CA GLY A 3 13.21 6.66 0.39
C GLY A 3 12.25 7.48 1.27
N THR A 4 11.45 8.32 0.62
CA THR A 4 10.39 9.11 1.24
C THR A 4 9.08 8.79 0.52
N PHE A 5 8.06 8.44 1.29
CA PHE A 5 6.76 8.06 0.74
C PHE A 5 5.69 9.01 1.24
N ARG A 6 4.84 9.50 0.33
CA ARG A 6 3.57 10.11 0.74
C ARG A 6 2.61 9.00 1.12
N PHE A 7 1.99 9.12 2.28
CA PHE A 7 0.94 8.24 2.75
C PHE A 7 -0.36 9.03 2.88
N GLN A 8 -1.45 8.38 2.52
CA GLN A 8 -2.78 8.77 2.97
C GLN A 8 -3.35 7.63 3.80
N VAL A 9 -3.82 7.93 5.01
CA VAL A 9 -4.47 6.99 5.94
C VAL A 9 -5.76 7.65 6.43
N GLY A 10 -6.90 7.17 5.93
CA GLY A 10 -8.18 7.86 6.07
C GLY A 10 -8.11 9.26 5.44
N ASP A 11 -8.34 10.28 6.26
CA ASP A 11 -8.31 11.69 5.86
C ASP A 11 -6.96 12.37 6.09
N GLU A 12 -5.98 11.66 6.68
CA GLU A 12 -4.66 12.22 6.98
C GLU A 12 -3.67 11.89 5.86
N GLU A 13 -2.99 12.93 5.36
CA GLU A 13 -1.91 12.81 4.37
C GLU A 13 -0.60 13.37 4.95
N PHE A 14 0.50 12.61 4.83
CA PHE A 14 1.81 13.00 5.34
C PHE A 14 2.97 12.27 4.66
N ASP A 15 4.17 12.82 4.80
CA ASP A 15 5.41 12.20 4.30
C ASP A 15 6.07 11.32 5.36
N ALA A 16 6.22 10.04 5.04
CA ALA A 16 7.00 9.09 5.82
C ALA A 16 8.45 9.05 5.30
N THR A 17 9.38 9.53 6.13
CA THR A 17 10.82 9.49 5.88
C THR A 17 11.47 8.25 6.51
N PRO A 18 12.73 7.90 6.18
CA PRO A 18 13.40 6.73 6.76
C PRO A 18 13.38 6.74 8.29
N GLY A 19 12.92 5.64 8.89
CA GLY A 19 12.75 5.50 10.34
C GLY A 19 11.32 5.76 10.84
N THR A 20 10.44 6.29 9.99
CA THR A 20 9.01 6.43 10.28
C THR A 20 8.33 5.06 10.30
N SER A 21 7.44 4.84 11.27
CA SER A 21 6.51 3.70 11.29
C SER A 21 5.09 4.23 11.13
N VAL A 22 4.32 3.61 10.22
CA VAL A 22 2.93 3.98 9.95
C VAL A 22 2.03 2.82 10.38
N LEU A 23 0.99 3.14 11.16
CA LEU A 23 -0.02 2.17 11.58
C LEU A 23 -1.30 2.44 10.80
N VAL A 24 -1.82 1.40 10.15
CA VAL A 24 -3.12 1.43 9.47
C VAL A 24 -4.08 0.47 10.21
N PRO A 25 -5.08 0.99 10.94
CA PRO A 25 -6.09 0.16 11.57
C PRO A 25 -6.97 -0.58 10.53
N ARG A 26 -7.44 -1.78 10.88
CA ARG A 26 -8.36 -2.55 10.02
C ARG A 26 -9.58 -1.70 9.61
N GLY A 27 -9.90 -1.74 8.32
CA GLY A 27 -11.01 -0.98 7.74
C GLY A 27 -10.69 0.47 7.43
N THR A 28 -9.46 0.92 7.62
CA THR A 28 -9.04 2.28 7.26
C THR A 28 -8.53 2.30 5.80
N PRO A 29 -9.17 3.08 4.90
CA PRO A 29 -8.64 3.39 3.59
C PRO A 29 -7.19 3.88 3.67
N HIS A 30 -6.29 3.34 2.86
CA HIS A 30 -4.93 3.85 2.80
C HIS A 30 -4.31 3.63 1.42
N THR A 31 -3.35 4.47 1.08
CA THR A 31 -2.53 4.39 -0.13
C THR A 31 -1.20 5.10 0.10
N TRP A 32 -0.22 4.86 -0.77
CA TRP A 32 1.07 5.52 -0.70
C TRP A 32 1.69 5.70 -2.09
N ALA A 33 2.64 6.63 -2.19
CA ALA A 33 3.46 6.82 -3.37
C ALA A 33 4.89 7.21 -2.98
N ASN A 34 5.88 6.71 -3.74
CA ASN A 34 7.27 7.14 -3.55
C ASN A 34 7.45 8.54 -4.14
N VAL A 35 7.75 9.52 -3.28
CA VAL A 35 7.99 10.93 -3.66
C VAL A 35 9.48 11.28 -3.61
N GLY A 36 10.33 10.31 -3.24
CA GLY A 36 11.78 10.47 -3.24
C GLY A 36 12.38 10.31 -4.65
N PRO A 37 13.57 10.86 -4.90
CA PRO A 37 14.22 10.82 -6.22
C PRO A 37 14.79 9.45 -6.59
N ASN A 38 14.81 8.50 -5.66
CA ASN A 38 15.43 7.18 -5.81
C ASN A 38 14.40 6.08 -5.55
N THR A 39 14.70 4.85 -5.97
CA THR A 39 13.93 3.67 -5.58
C THR A 39 13.84 3.56 -4.06
N GLY A 40 12.62 3.57 -3.53
CA GLY A 40 12.36 3.39 -2.11
C GLY A 40 12.30 1.91 -1.71
N ARG A 41 12.47 1.65 -0.41
CA ARG A 41 12.34 0.32 0.19
C ARG A 41 11.61 0.41 1.53
N MET A 42 10.48 -0.27 1.61
CA MET A 42 9.59 -0.30 2.77
C MET A 42 9.30 -1.74 3.19
N LEU A 43 8.94 -1.92 4.46
CA LEU A 43 8.47 -3.19 5.01
C LEU A 43 7.00 -3.05 5.41
N PHE A 44 6.17 -3.97 4.93
CA PHE A 44 4.80 -4.12 5.40
C PHE A 44 4.71 -5.29 6.38
N ILE A 45 3.91 -5.11 7.42
CA ILE A 45 3.57 -6.13 8.41
C ILE A 45 2.06 -6.18 8.49
N PHE A 46 1.50 -7.37 8.28
CA PHE A 46 0.05 -7.61 8.36
C PHE A 46 -0.26 -8.42 9.61
N THR A 47 -1.34 -8.07 10.31
CA THR A 47 -1.82 -8.80 11.49
C THR A 47 -3.35 -8.69 11.60
N PRO A 48 -4.09 -9.81 11.61
CA PRO A 48 -3.62 -11.16 11.30
C PRO A 48 -3.01 -11.26 9.90
N GLY A 49 -2.21 -12.30 9.64
CA GLY A 49 -1.75 -12.63 8.29
C GLY A 49 -2.88 -13.18 7.41
N GLY A 50 -2.56 -13.66 6.21
CA GLY A 50 -3.51 -14.28 5.27
C GLY A 50 -3.62 -13.59 3.91
N ILE A 51 -2.85 -12.51 3.69
CA ILE A 51 -2.81 -11.74 2.42
C ILE A 51 -1.58 -12.14 1.57
N GLU A 52 -0.79 -13.11 2.01
CA GLU A 52 0.51 -13.41 1.41
C GLU A 52 0.38 -13.91 -0.04
N ASP A 53 -0.71 -14.63 -0.35
CA ASP A 53 -1.00 -15.16 -1.67
C ASP A 53 -1.40 -14.07 -2.69
N PHE A 54 -1.79 -12.88 -2.23
CA PHE A 54 -2.14 -11.76 -3.10
C PHE A 54 -0.90 -11.14 -3.77
N PHE A 55 0.22 -10.98 -3.05
CA PHE A 55 1.37 -10.21 -3.55
C PHE A 55 2.03 -10.79 -4.82
N PRO A 56 2.24 -12.11 -4.96
CA PRO A 56 2.79 -12.68 -6.19
C PRO A 56 1.93 -12.36 -7.43
N GLU A 57 0.61 -12.29 -7.24
CA GLU A 57 -0.35 -12.09 -8.33
C GLU A 57 -0.36 -10.66 -8.88
N ILE A 58 0.05 -9.67 -8.09
CA ILE A 58 0.15 -8.25 -8.52
C ILE A 58 1.02 -8.10 -9.78
N SER A 59 2.07 -8.91 -9.91
CA SER A 59 2.99 -8.86 -11.05
C SER A 59 2.57 -9.72 -12.24
N ARG A 60 1.54 -10.55 -12.09
CA ARG A 60 1.11 -11.57 -13.08
C ARG A 60 -0.20 -11.20 -13.77
N HIS A 61 -0.95 -10.27 -13.18
CA HIS A 61 -2.30 -9.92 -13.61
C HIS A 61 -2.43 -8.41 -13.89
N SER A 62 -3.47 -8.06 -14.65
CA SER A 62 -3.85 -6.66 -14.86
C SER A 62 -4.45 -6.05 -13.59
N LEU A 63 -4.48 -4.72 -13.50
CA LEU A 63 -5.10 -4.02 -12.37
C LEU A 63 -6.58 -4.41 -12.18
N GLU A 64 -7.30 -4.68 -13.27
CA GLU A 64 -8.71 -5.09 -13.23
C GLU A 64 -8.87 -6.48 -12.59
N GLU A 65 -8.03 -7.43 -12.97
CA GLU A 65 -8.05 -8.80 -12.41
C GLU A 65 -7.62 -8.81 -10.93
N ILE A 66 -6.64 -7.99 -10.57
CA ILE A 66 -6.11 -7.88 -9.19
C ILE A 66 -7.22 -7.45 -8.20
N VAL A 67 -8.25 -6.70 -8.62
CA VAL A 67 -9.35 -6.28 -7.75
C VAL A 67 -10.07 -7.50 -7.14
N GLN A 68 -10.38 -8.51 -7.95
CA GLN A 68 -11.06 -9.70 -7.44
C GLN A 68 -10.13 -10.54 -6.57
N ILE A 69 -8.86 -10.70 -6.98
CA ILE A 69 -7.86 -11.46 -6.21
C ILE A 69 -7.64 -10.82 -4.84
N ALA A 70 -7.58 -9.48 -4.77
CA ALA A 70 -7.50 -8.76 -3.51
C ALA A 70 -8.70 -9.07 -2.61
N ALA A 71 -9.92 -9.04 -3.16
CA ALA A 71 -11.15 -9.28 -2.41
C ALA A 71 -11.20 -10.69 -1.81
N ASP A 72 -10.71 -11.69 -2.55
CA ASP A 72 -10.59 -13.07 -2.07
C ASP A 72 -9.57 -13.22 -0.92
N ASN A 73 -8.71 -12.21 -0.71
CA ASN A 73 -7.68 -12.12 0.34
C ASN A 73 -8.01 -11.04 1.41
N ASP A 74 -9.29 -10.82 1.72
CA ASP A 74 -9.80 -9.82 2.71
C ASP A 74 -9.30 -8.39 2.46
N THR A 75 -9.01 -8.04 1.20
CA THR A 75 -8.48 -6.72 0.80
C THR A 75 -9.37 -6.09 -0.27
N VAL A 76 -9.81 -4.85 -0.08
CA VAL A 76 -10.67 -4.16 -1.05
C VAL A 76 -9.92 -2.98 -1.65
N ILE A 77 -9.78 -2.96 -2.98
CA ILE A 77 -9.25 -1.82 -3.73
C ILE A 77 -10.42 -0.86 -4.01
N ILE A 78 -10.33 0.37 -3.50
CA ILE A 78 -11.46 1.32 -3.45
C ILE A 78 -11.30 2.55 -4.32
N GLY A 79 -10.17 2.71 -5.03
CA GLY A 79 -9.91 3.91 -5.80
C GLY A 79 -8.71 3.77 -6.73
N PRO A 80 -8.45 4.80 -7.56
CA PRO A 80 -7.24 4.84 -8.35
C PRO A 80 -6.00 4.95 -7.45
N PRO A 81 -4.80 4.60 -7.96
CA PRO A 81 -3.55 4.84 -7.25
C PRO A 81 -3.37 6.31 -6.87
N MET A 82 -2.70 6.56 -5.75
CA MET A 82 -2.24 7.90 -5.40
C MET A 82 -1.32 8.44 -6.49
N VAL A 83 -1.70 9.56 -7.09
CA VAL A 83 -0.87 10.31 -8.02
C VAL A 83 -0.25 11.46 -7.25
N VAL A 84 1.06 11.54 -7.28
CA VAL A 84 1.85 12.64 -6.72
C VAL A 84 2.52 13.35 -7.89
N GLU A 85 2.49 14.68 -7.86
CA GLU A 85 3.11 15.56 -8.87
C GLU A 85 4.64 15.50 -8.88
#